data_AF-W0H0P3-F1
#
_entry.id   AF-W0H0P3-F1
#
_cell.length_a   1.000
_cell.length_b   1.000
_cell.length_c   1.000
_cell.angle_alpha   90.00
_cell.angle_beta   90.00
_cell.angle_gamma   90.00
#
_symmetry.space_group_name_H-M   'P 1'
#
loop_
_entity.id
_entity.type
_entity.pdbx_description
1 polymer ?
#
loop_
_entity_poly.entity_id
_entity_poly.type
_entity_poly.pdbx_seq_one_letter_code
_entity_poly.pdbx_strand_id
1 'polypeptide(L)' 'MAQRRFFSSPLDQQRDQLDLCWQLDCDIDPLILRARFLHRRGEVNWAVGLEQEVLPIV' A
#
# COMPACT_ATOMS: atom_id res chain seq x y z
N MET A 1 -26.42 -9.37 -24.19
CA MET A 1 -25.83 -8.54 -23.11
C MET A 1 -24.44 -9.09 -22.81
N ALA A 2 -23.38 -8.39 -23.22
CA ALA A 2 -22.01 -8.88 -23.04
C ALA A 2 -21.60 -8.74 -21.58
N GLN A 3 -21.49 -9.86 -20.85
CA GLN A 3 -20.88 -9.90 -19.53
C GLN A 3 -19.39 -9.57 -19.70
N ARG A 4 -19.04 -8.31 -19.46
CA ARG A 4 -17.65 -7.90 -19.22
C ARG A 4 -17.19 -8.64 -17.98
N ARG A 5 -16.49 -9.75 -18.17
CA ARG A 5 -15.63 -10.32 -17.14
C ARG A 5 -14.55 -9.29 -16.91
N PHE A 6 -14.76 -8.43 -15.91
CA PHE A 6 -13.70 -7.59 -15.37
C PHE A 6 -12.68 -8.57 -14.81
N PHE A 7 -11.66 -8.90 -15.60
CA PHE A 7 -10.45 -9.47 -15.06
C PHE A 7 -9.91 -8.38 -14.14
N SER A 8 -10.15 -8.52 -12.84
CA SER A 8 -9.49 -7.72 -11.82
C SER A 8 -8.01 -7.81 -12.14
N SER A 9 -7.40 -6.68 -12.52
CA SER A 9 -5.97 -6.72 -12.76
C SER A 9 -5.29 -7.16 -11.46
N PRO A 10 -4.11 -7.78 -11.51
CA PRO A 10 -3.38 -8.15 -10.30
C PRO A 10 -3.23 -6.98 -9.31
N LEU A 11 -3.24 -5.74 -9.82
CA LEU A 11 -3.21 -4.51 -9.03
C LEU A 11 -4.55 -4.20 -8.34
N ASP A 12 -5.68 -4.52 -8.97
CA ASP A 12 -7.00 -4.33 -8.35
C ASP A 12 -7.21 -5.32 -7.21
N GLN A 13 -6.77 -6.58 -7.40
CA GLN A 13 -6.78 -7.57 -6.32
C GLN A 13 -5.85 -7.18 -5.16
N GLN A 14 -4.69 -6.55 -5.44
CA GLN A 14 -3.82 -6.02 -4.38
C GLN A 14 -4.43 -4.83 -3.65
N ARG A 15 -5.18 -3.97 -4.34
CA ARG A 15 -5.91 -2.85 -3.74
C ARG A 15 -7.01 -3.35 -2.82
N ASP A 16 -7.81 -4.31 -3.28
CA ASP A 16 -8.87 -4.92 -2.47
C ASP A 16 -8.30 -5.56 -1.20
N GLN A 17 -7.15 -6.22 -1.28
CA GLN A 17 -6.47 -6.79 -0.10
C GLN A 17 -5.94 -5.71 0.86
N LEU A 18 -5.45 -4.59 0.34
CA LEU A 18 -5.03 -3.44 1.14
C LEU A 18 -6.23 -2.78 1.83
N ASP A 19 -7.33 -2.58 1.10
CA ASP A 19 -8.57 -2.01 1.62
C ASP A 19 -9.19 -2.92 2.69
N LEU A 20 -9.12 -4.25 2.50
CA LEU A 20 -9.53 -5.22 3.52
C LEU A 20 -8.64 -5.18 4.76
N CYS A 21 -7.31 -5.05 4.64
CA CYS A 21 -6.44 -4.84 5.82
C CYS A 21 -6.72 -3.49 6.47
N TRP A 22 -6.98 -2.45 5.69
CA TRP A 22 -7.34 -1.14 6.21
C TRP A 22 -8.62 -1.19 7.04
N GLN A 23 -9.59 -2.02 6.66
CA GLN A 23 -10.83 -2.27 7.41
C GLN A 23 -10.62 -3.15 8.66
N LEU A 24 -9.52 -3.89 8.76
CA LEU A 24 -9.28 -4.86 9.83
C LEU A 24 -8.68 -4.25 11.09
N ASP A 25 -8.75 -2.92 11.29
CA ASP A 25 -7.98 -2.22 12.33
C ASP A 25 -6.52 -2.71 12.30
N CYS A 26 -5.93 -2.79 11.11
CA CYS A 26 -4.50 -3.05 10.97
C CYS A 26 -3.79 -1.93 11.74
N ASP A 27 -3.32 -2.22 12.96
CA ASP A 27 -2.54 -1.33 13.86
C ASP A 27 -1.13 -1.05 13.30
N ILE A 28 -1.02 -1.10 11.97
CA ILE A 28 0.17 -0.79 11.20
C ILE A 28 0.05 0.69 10.88
N ASP A 29 1.07 1.43 11.28
CA ASP A 29 1.16 2.85 11.00
C ASP A 29 0.91 3.13 9.48
N PRO A 30 -0.02 4.04 9.13
CA PRO A 30 -0.26 4.45 7.76
C PRO A 30 1.02 4.87 7.00
N LEU A 31 2.03 5.39 7.70
CA LEU A 31 3.33 5.72 7.13
C LEU A 31 4.11 4.46 6.72
N ILE A 32 4.06 3.38 7.51
CA ILE A 32 4.67 2.09 7.14
C ILE A 32 4.01 1.52 5.88
N LEU A 33 2.68 1.61 5.76
CA LEU A 33 1.96 1.19 4.57
C LEU A 33 2.35 2.02 3.34
N ARG A 34 2.50 3.34 3.51
CA ARG A 34 2.89 4.26 2.45
C ARG A 34 4.34 4.07 2.00
N ALA A 35 5.28 3.81 2.92
CA ALA A 35 6.66 3.47 2.56
C ALA A 35 6.72 2.20 1.70
N ARG A 36 5.99 1.14 2.11
CA ARG A 36 5.90 -0.11 1.35
C ARG A 36 5.30 0.09 -0.05
N PHE A 37 4.31 0.96 -0.18
CA PHE A 37 3.74 1.32 -1.48
C PHE A 37 4.75 2.02 -2.38
N LEU A 38 5.51 2.99 -1.85
CA LEU A 38 6.53 3.73 -2.59
C LEU A 38 7.68 2.80 -3.06
N HIS A 39 8.12 1.87 -2.21
CA HIS A 39 9.09 0.83 -2.59
C HIS A 39 8.58 -0.04 -3.74
N ARG A 40 7.32 -0.48 -3.70
CA ARG A 40 6.72 -1.27 -4.78
C ARG A 40 6.62 -0.51 -6.11
N ARG A 41 6.49 0.82 -6.07
CA ARG A 41 6.48 1.67 -7.26
C ARG A 41 7.87 2.05 -7.77
N GLY A 42 8.94 1.67 -7.06
CA GLY A 42 10.30 2.07 -7.38
C GLY A 42 10.61 3.53 -7.04
N GLU A 43 9.75 4.19 -6.25
CA GLU A 43 9.92 5.59 -5.83
C GLU A 43 10.83 5.68 -4.60
N VAL A 44 12.08 5.24 -4.75
CA VAL A 44 13.04 5.02 -3.66
C VAL A 44 13.29 6.27 -2.81
N ASN A 45 13.47 7.44 -3.42
CA ASN A 45 13.76 8.68 -2.69
C ASN A 45 12.62 9.08 -1.75
N TRP A 46 11.37 8.90 -2.20
CA TRP A 46 10.20 9.18 -1.38
C TRP A 46 9.99 8.13 -0.30
N ALA A 47 10.28 6.86 -0.60
CA ALA A 47 10.20 5.77 0.37
C ALA A 47 11.18 5.99 1.52
N VAL A 48 12.45 6.28 1.21
CA VAL A 48 13.48 6.52 2.22
C VAL A 48 13.17 7.77 3.05
N GLY A 49 12.71 8.86 2.43
CA GLY A 49 12.30 10.06 3.17
C GLY A 49 11.20 9.77 4.18
N LEU A 50 10.20 8.99 3.79
CA LEU A 50 9.10 8.60 4.67
C LEU A 50 9.56 7.64 5.79
N GLU A 51 10.49 6.72 5.49
CA GLU A 51 11.08 5.85 6.51
C GLU A 51 11.78 6.64 7.61
N GLN A 52 12.46 7.75 7.26
CA GLN A 52 13.11 8.63 8.24
C GLN A 52 12.11 9.31 9.18
N GLU A 53 10.87 9.58 8.75
CA GLU A 53 9.83 10.16 9.61
C GLU A 53 9.29 9.16 10.64
N VAL A 54 9.35 7.87 10.34
CA VAL A 54 8.87 6.77 11.22
C VAL A 54 9.99 6.24 12.12
N LEU A 55 11.24 6.69 11.92
CA LEU A 55 12.33 6.28 12.79
C LEU A 55 12.07 6.80 14.22
N PRO A 56 12.23 5.94 15.24
CA PRO A 56 12.13 6.38 16.61
C PRO A 56 13.21 7.43 16.90
N ILE A 57 12.80 8.52 17.55
CA ILE A 57 13.73 9.52 18.07
C ILE A 57 14.49 8.86 19.23
N VAL A 58 15.78 8.65 19.05
CA VAL A 58 16.69 8.07 20.06
C VAL A 58 17.23 9.16 20.98
#